data_AF-A0A523N520-F1
#
_entry.id   AF-A0A523N520-F1
#
_cell.length_a   1.000
_cell.length_b   1.000
_cell.length_c   1.000
_cell.angle_alpha   90.00
_cell.angle_beta   90.00
_cell.angle_gamma   90.00
#
_symmetry.space_group_name_H-M   'P 1'
#
loop_
_entity.id
_entity.type
_entity.pdbx_description
1 polymer ?
#
loop_
_entity_poly.entity_id
_entity_poly.type
_entity_poly.pdbx_seq_one_letter_code
_entity_poly.pdbx_strand_id
1 'polypeptide(L)'
;MWTLVILIFSCLFFYFVGYRYYAGRLDRDVVQPDAGFKTPAVSQSDGVDYVPSKPVVLFGHNFASIAGAGPVIGPIIAMHHFGWALTLLWILLGNVFIGAVHDYLALMMSVRSRGSSIADIAETTMGPRAKNVFALFLVLAMLLVIAVFGVVAAQTLIAQPQMVIPTLAIIPVSLLLGWAIYRRGFPLGLCSLIAVAALLSSIYFGFKYPLPLPAEGVLGLSPLMFWFVVLMLYAAVASVMPVQLLLQPRDYLSSYVLFGSMALGITALLWVHPGFNTPAYLGAYSEGQGPVWPMLFVLVACGAVSGFHSLVAGGTVSK
;
A
#
# COMPACT_ATOMS: atom_id res chain seq x y z
N MET A 1 0.53 19.34 25.66
CA MET A 1 1.44 18.19 25.85
C MET A 1 0.70 16.85 25.80
N TRP A 2 -0.30 16.61 26.65
CA TRP A 2 -0.96 15.30 26.74
C TRP A 2 -1.96 14.96 25.63
N THR A 3 -2.57 15.95 24.95
CA THR A 3 -3.64 15.71 23.96
C THR A 3 -3.21 14.78 22.83
N LEU A 4 -2.03 15.00 22.25
CA LEU A 4 -1.52 14.19 21.14
C LEU A 4 -1.16 12.78 21.59
N VAL A 5 -0.59 12.64 22.79
CA VAL A 5 -0.29 11.35 23.42
C VAL A 5 -1.59 10.56 23.61
N ILE A 6 -2.58 11.18 24.26
CA ILE A 6 -3.89 10.58 24.49
C ILE A 6 -4.50 10.15 23.15
N LEU A 7 -4.46 11.00 22.13
CA LEU A 7 -5.03 10.68 20.82
C LEU A 7 -4.37 9.46 20.18
N ILE A 8 -3.03 9.40 20.14
CA ILE A 8 -2.29 8.26 19.59
C ILE A 8 -2.63 6.98 20.35
N PHE A 9 -2.55 7.01 21.68
CA PHE A 9 -2.84 5.84 22.50
C PHE A 9 -4.31 5.41 22.41
N SER A 10 -5.25 6.35 22.28
CA SER A 10 -6.67 6.04 22.03
C SER A 10 -6.87 5.36 20.69
N CYS A 11 -6.18 5.80 19.63
CA CYS A 11 -6.24 5.14 18.31
C CYS A 11 -5.65 3.73 18.37
N LEU A 12 -4.47 3.57 18.99
CA LEU A 12 -3.83 2.26 19.15
C LEU A 12 -4.68 1.32 20.00
N PHE A 13 -5.29 1.83 21.08
CA PHE A 13 -6.21 1.07 21.92
C PHE A 13 -7.46 0.64 21.14
N PHE A 14 -8.04 1.54 20.32
CA PHE A 14 -9.16 1.21 19.46
C PHE A 14 -8.81 0.08 18.47
N TYR A 15 -7.67 0.17 17.80
CA TYR A 15 -7.20 -0.90 16.90
C TYR A 15 -6.92 -2.21 17.65
N PHE A 16 -6.35 -2.15 18.85
CA PHE A 16 -6.12 -3.33 19.68
C PHE A 16 -7.44 -4.02 20.06
N VAL A 17 -8.44 -3.27 20.51
CA VAL A 17 -9.77 -3.80 20.84
C VAL A 17 -10.45 -4.35 19.58
N GLY A 18 -10.42 -3.62 18.47
CA GLY A 18 -10.95 -4.06 17.18
C GLY A 18 -10.33 -5.38 16.73
N TYR A 19 -9.00 -5.51 16.80
CA TYR A 19 -8.29 -6.75 16.46
C TYR A 19 -8.65 -7.90 17.41
N ARG A 20 -8.58 -7.66 18.74
CA ARG A 20 -8.72 -8.72 19.74
C ARG A 20 -10.13 -9.30 19.83
N TYR A 21 -11.15 -8.45 19.68
CA TYR A 21 -12.54 -8.82 19.88
C TYR A 21 -13.29 -8.96 18.57
N TYR A 22 -13.25 -7.94 17.71
CA TYR A 22 -14.03 -7.93 16.48
C TYR A 22 -13.40 -8.83 15.41
N ALA A 23 -12.13 -8.61 15.07
CA ALA A 23 -11.43 -9.45 14.09
C ALA A 23 -11.31 -10.90 14.58
N GLY A 24 -11.02 -11.12 15.88
CA GLY A 24 -11.03 -12.46 16.46
C GLY A 24 -12.39 -13.17 16.40
N ARG A 25 -13.50 -12.44 16.52
CA ARG A 25 -14.85 -13.00 16.34
C ARG A 25 -15.14 -13.29 14.86
N LEU A 26 -14.78 -12.39 13.96
CA LEU A 26 -14.91 -12.60 12.52
C LEU A 26 -14.13 -13.83 12.07
N ASP A 27 -12.89 -13.97 12.54
CA ASP A 27 -12.02 -15.11 12.25
C ASP A 27 -12.62 -16.43 12.72
N ARG A 28 -13.06 -16.51 13.98
CA ARG A 28 -13.60 -17.74 14.56
C ARG A 28 -15.01 -18.08 14.09
N ASP A 29 -15.89 -17.10 13.96
CA ASP A 29 -17.32 -17.35 13.77
C ASP A 29 -17.71 -17.32 12.27
N VAL A 30 -17.02 -16.52 11.44
CA VAL A 30 -17.36 -16.35 10.01
C VAL A 30 -16.35 -17.04 9.09
N VAL A 31 -15.05 -16.71 9.24
CA VAL A 31 -14.03 -17.23 8.32
C VAL A 31 -13.73 -18.69 8.61
N GLN A 32 -13.49 -19.04 9.87
CA GLN A 32 -13.12 -20.39 10.31
C GLN A 32 -11.92 -20.93 9.51
N PRO A 33 -10.74 -20.29 9.58
CA PRO A 33 -9.55 -20.80 8.91
C PRO A 33 -9.10 -22.12 9.57
N ASP A 34 -8.66 -23.07 8.74
CA ASP A 34 -8.13 -24.35 9.21
C ASP A 34 -6.66 -24.48 8.79
N ALA A 35 -5.79 -24.59 9.81
CA ALA A 35 -4.34 -24.71 9.65
C ALA A 35 -3.90 -26.04 9.00
N GLY A 36 -4.78 -27.03 8.92
CA GLY A 36 -4.53 -28.30 8.22
C GLY A 36 -4.51 -28.16 6.70
N PHE A 37 -5.12 -27.10 6.14
CA PHE A 37 -5.12 -26.87 4.70
C PHE A 37 -3.86 -26.15 4.24
N LYS A 38 -3.17 -26.73 3.26
CA LYS A 38 -2.06 -26.08 2.57
C LYS A 38 -2.61 -24.95 1.70
N THR A 39 -1.96 -23.79 1.77
CA THR A 39 -2.31 -22.64 0.92
C THR A 39 -2.01 -22.94 -0.56
N PRO A 40 -2.62 -22.19 -1.50
CA PRO A 40 -2.33 -22.29 -2.93
C PRO A 40 -0.83 -22.17 -3.23
N ALA A 41 -0.13 -21.26 -2.55
CA ALA A 41 1.31 -21.07 -2.65
C ALA A 41 2.11 -22.38 -2.46
N VAL A 42 1.65 -23.28 -1.60
CA VAL A 42 2.34 -24.55 -1.30
C VAL A 42 1.79 -25.71 -2.15
N SER A 43 0.47 -25.78 -2.31
CA SER A 43 -0.21 -26.89 -3.01
C SER A 43 -0.10 -26.82 -4.54
N GLN A 44 0.06 -25.62 -5.11
CA GLN A 44 0.15 -25.37 -6.55
C GLN A 44 1.48 -24.69 -6.93
N SER A 45 2.52 -24.85 -6.10
CA SER A 45 3.82 -24.17 -6.28
C SER A 45 4.40 -24.42 -7.68
N ASP A 46 4.55 -23.35 -8.47
CA ASP A 46 5.09 -23.39 -9.83
C ASP A 46 6.37 -22.55 -10.00
N GLY A 47 6.76 -21.78 -8.97
CA GLY A 47 7.93 -20.91 -9.01
C GLY A 47 7.73 -19.62 -9.81
N VAL A 48 6.51 -19.33 -10.27
CA VAL A 48 6.14 -18.16 -11.06
C VAL A 48 4.97 -17.42 -10.41
N ASP A 49 3.77 -18.02 -10.43
CA ASP A 49 2.54 -17.43 -9.91
C ASP A 49 2.20 -17.89 -8.49
N TYR A 50 2.66 -19.08 -8.09
CA TYR A 50 2.46 -19.68 -6.78
C TYR A 50 3.80 -19.97 -6.14
N VAL A 51 4.18 -19.20 -5.12
CA VAL A 51 5.46 -19.42 -4.46
C VAL A 51 5.42 -19.21 -2.95
N PRO A 52 5.81 -20.24 -2.16
CA PRO A 52 5.88 -20.12 -0.72
C PRO A 52 6.83 -19.01 -0.28
N SER A 53 6.33 -18.11 0.55
CA SER A 53 7.06 -16.95 1.02
C SER A 53 7.12 -16.92 2.55
N LYS A 54 8.23 -16.41 3.09
CA LYS A 54 8.34 -16.22 4.55
C LYS A 54 7.31 -15.19 5.01
N PRO A 55 6.63 -15.38 6.16
CA PRO A 55 5.57 -14.48 6.62
C PRO A 55 5.96 -12.99 6.67
N VAL A 56 7.19 -12.68 7.10
CA VAL A 56 7.68 -11.29 7.18
C VAL A 56 7.85 -10.67 5.79
N VAL A 57 8.29 -11.44 4.80
CA VAL A 57 8.45 -10.98 3.42
C VAL A 57 7.08 -10.77 2.78
N LEU A 58 6.15 -11.70 3.00
CA LEU A 58 4.77 -11.59 2.52
C LEU A 58 4.03 -10.40 3.15
N PHE A 59 4.20 -10.21 4.46
CA PHE A 59 3.65 -9.05 5.17
C PHE A 59 4.21 -7.75 4.62
N GLY A 60 5.53 -7.64 4.45
CA GLY A 60 6.17 -6.46 3.86
C GLY A 60 5.68 -6.19 2.43
N HIS A 61 5.54 -7.23 1.62
CA HIS A 61 5.01 -7.12 0.25
C HIS A 61 3.58 -6.59 0.24
N ASN A 62 2.66 -7.23 0.99
CA ASN A 62 1.28 -6.78 1.09
C ASN A 62 1.20 -5.33 1.61
N PHE A 63 1.90 -5.04 2.71
CA PHE A 63 1.87 -3.74 3.35
C PHE A 63 2.35 -2.62 2.42
N ALA A 64 3.50 -2.79 1.77
CA ALA A 64 4.02 -1.78 0.86
C ALA A 64 3.20 -1.68 -0.45
N SER A 65 2.58 -2.77 -0.90
CA SER A 65 1.67 -2.75 -2.06
C SER A 65 0.41 -1.92 -1.81
N ILE A 66 -0.10 -1.88 -0.58
CA ILE A 66 -1.31 -1.11 -0.24
C ILE A 66 -1.00 0.28 0.35
N ALA A 67 0.20 0.48 0.87
CA ALA A 67 0.66 1.76 1.40
C ALA A 67 1.09 2.72 0.27
N GLY A 68 0.10 3.28 -0.43
CA GLY A 68 0.30 4.27 -1.48
C GLY A 68 0.10 5.72 -1.01
N ALA A 69 0.03 6.64 -1.99
CA ALA A 69 -0.27 8.05 -1.73
C ALA A 69 -1.72 8.28 -1.25
N GLY A 70 -2.66 7.39 -1.63
CA GLY A 70 -4.07 7.49 -1.29
C GLY A 70 -4.35 7.57 0.22
N PRO A 71 -3.84 6.61 1.04
CA PRO A 71 -3.94 6.64 2.50
C PRO A 71 -3.34 7.88 3.18
N VAL A 72 -2.53 8.69 2.48
CA VAL A 72 -1.91 9.91 3.03
C VAL A 72 -2.68 11.15 2.58
N ILE A 73 -2.84 11.32 1.27
CA ILE A 73 -3.44 12.51 0.65
C ILE A 73 -4.93 12.63 1.04
N GLY A 74 -5.66 11.51 1.01
CA GLY A 74 -7.09 11.48 1.30
C GLY A 74 -7.44 12.02 2.69
N PRO A 75 -6.86 11.46 3.77
CA PRO A 75 -7.01 11.99 5.13
C PRO A 75 -6.61 13.44 5.31
N ILE A 76 -5.54 13.91 4.66
CA ILE A 76 -5.11 15.31 4.75
C ILE A 76 -6.17 16.24 4.16
N ILE A 77 -6.71 15.89 2.99
CA ILE A 77 -7.79 16.66 2.35
C ILE A 77 -9.06 16.63 3.21
N ALA A 78 -9.47 15.45 3.67
CA ALA A 78 -10.66 15.30 4.52
C ALA A 78 -10.53 16.10 5.83
N MET A 79 -9.36 16.07 6.46
CA MET A 79 -9.08 16.86 7.66
C MET A 79 -9.21 18.36 7.39
N HIS A 80 -8.70 18.84 6.25
CA HIS A 80 -8.76 20.25 5.88
C HIS A 80 -10.20 20.74 5.64
N HIS A 81 -11.07 19.88 5.09
CA HIS A 81 -12.44 20.26 4.74
C HIS A 81 -13.47 20.00 5.83
N PHE A 82 -13.29 18.96 6.64
CA PHE A 82 -14.31 18.49 7.59
C PHE A 82 -13.85 18.49 9.06
N GLY A 83 -12.56 18.73 9.30
CA GLY A 83 -11.94 18.72 10.62
C GLY A 83 -11.26 17.38 10.94
N TRP A 84 -10.33 17.42 11.89
CA TRP A 84 -9.50 16.25 12.21
C TRP A 84 -10.26 15.15 12.94
N ALA A 85 -11.24 15.49 13.80
CA ALA A 85 -11.89 14.50 14.66
C ALA A 85 -12.82 13.59 13.85
N LEU A 86 -13.59 14.17 12.93
CA LEU A 86 -14.48 13.41 12.04
C LEU A 86 -13.68 12.51 11.09
N THR A 87 -12.61 13.05 10.52
CA THR A 87 -11.70 12.32 9.63
C THR A 87 -11.07 11.13 10.36
N LEU A 88 -10.56 11.35 11.57
CA LEU A 88 -9.95 10.30 12.38
C LEU A 88 -10.97 9.23 12.79
N LEU A 89 -12.16 9.64 13.22
CA LEU A 89 -13.23 8.71 13.58
C LEU A 89 -13.58 7.79 12.41
N TRP A 90 -13.67 8.35 11.20
CA TRP A 90 -13.93 7.57 9.99
C TRP A 90 -12.79 6.62 9.65
N ILE A 91 -11.53 7.05 9.77
CA ILE A 91 -10.37 6.16 9.58
C ILE A 91 -10.44 4.97 10.54
N LEU A 92 -10.76 5.21 11.82
CA LEU A 92 -10.86 4.15 12.83
C LEU A 92 -12.02 3.19 12.53
N LEU A 93 -13.23 3.73 12.39
CA LEU A 93 -14.44 2.93 12.20
C LEU A 93 -14.44 2.21 10.85
N GLY A 94 -14.19 2.94 9.76
CA GLY A 94 -14.17 2.38 8.41
C GLY A 94 -13.13 1.27 8.29
N ASN A 95 -11.90 1.52 8.75
CA ASN A 95 -10.85 0.51 8.67
C ASN A 95 -11.23 -0.79 9.42
N VAL A 96 -11.64 -0.69 10.69
CA VAL A 96 -11.92 -1.90 11.50
C VAL A 96 -13.15 -2.66 11.01
N PHE A 97 -14.24 -1.95 10.68
CA PHE A 97 -15.54 -2.59 10.41
C PHE A 97 -15.83 -2.85 8.94
N ILE A 98 -15.11 -2.18 8.02
CA ILE A 98 -15.34 -2.30 6.58
C ILE A 98 -14.07 -2.74 5.88
N GLY A 99 -13.02 -1.91 5.88
CA GLY A 99 -11.81 -2.14 5.10
C GLY A 99 -11.09 -3.45 5.44
N ALA A 100 -10.74 -3.66 6.71
CA ALA A 100 -10.05 -4.85 7.18
C ALA A 100 -10.91 -6.12 7.02
N VAL A 101 -12.22 -6.01 7.21
CA VAL A 101 -13.17 -7.11 7.01
C VAL A 101 -13.19 -7.52 5.55
N HIS A 102 -13.33 -6.54 4.64
CA HIS A 102 -13.37 -6.78 3.21
C HIS A 102 -12.05 -7.40 2.71
N ASP A 103 -10.91 -6.88 3.15
CA ASP A 103 -9.59 -7.41 2.80
C ASP A 103 -9.40 -8.86 3.27
N TYR A 104 -9.77 -9.13 4.52
CA TYR A 104 -9.60 -10.47 5.08
C TYR A 104 -10.53 -11.49 4.40
N LEU A 105 -11.79 -11.12 4.16
CA LEU A 105 -12.73 -11.98 3.45
C LEU A 105 -12.29 -12.21 1.99
N ALA A 106 -11.84 -11.19 1.29
CA ALA A 106 -11.33 -11.32 -0.08
C ALA A 106 -10.11 -12.24 -0.16
N LEU A 107 -9.15 -12.09 0.76
CA LEU A 107 -7.99 -12.97 0.88
C LEU A 107 -8.42 -14.43 1.07
N MET A 108 -9.29 -14.68 2.05
CA MET A 108 -9.71 -16.03 2.41
C MET A 108 -10.57 -16.69 1.32
N MET A 109 -11.41 -15.92 0.63
CA MET A 109 -12.12 -16.40 -0.56
C MET A 109 -11.15 -16.79 -1.67
N SER A 110 -10.13 -15.97 -1.93
CA SER A 110 -9.10 -16.30 -2.93
C SER A 110 -8.32 -17.57 -2.56
N VAL A 111 -7.86 -17.69 -1.32
CA VAL A 111 -7.15 -18.88 -0.82
C VAL A 111 -7.98 -20.15 -0.99
N ARG A 112 -9.28 -20.09 -0.66
CA ARG A 112 -10.23 -21.22 -0.85
C ARG A 112 -10.52 -21.53 -2.31
N SER A 113 -10.45 -20.52 -3.16
CA SER A 113 -10.60 -20.62 -4.61
C SER A 113 -9.25 -20.77 -5.33
N ARG A 114 -8.29 -21.46 -4.72
CA ARG A 114 -6.99 -21.81 -5.33
C ARG A 114 -6.12 -20.61 -5.74
N GLY A 115 -6.28 -19.46 -5.10
CA GLY A 115 -5.55 -18.23 -5.43
C GLY A 115 -6.17 -17.45 -6.60
N SER A 116 -7.43 -17.71 -6.93
CA SER A 116 -8.14 -17.04 -8.02
C SER A 116 -8.43 -15.57 -7.72
N SER A 117 -8.53 -14.77 -8.78
CA SER A 117 -8.91 -13.36 -8.69
C SER A 117 -10.39 -13.20 -8.30
N ILE A 118 -10.76 -12.04 -7.77
CA ILE A 118 -12.16 -11.73 -7.43
C ILE A 118 -13.09 -11.84 -8.65
N ALA A 119 -12.60 -11.48 -9.85
CA ALA A 119 -13.37 -11.59 -11.09
C ALA A 119 -13.65 -13.05 -11.48
N ASP A 120 -12.70 -13.95 -11.25
CA ASP A 120 -12.88 -15.38 -11.53
C ASP A 120 -13.82 -16.03 -10.51
N ILE A 121 -13.74 -15.63 -9.24
CA ILE A 121 -14.68 -16.07 -8.20
C ILE A 121 -16.10 -15.61 -8.55
N ALA A 122 -16.27 -14.38 -9.05
CA ALA A 122 -17.55 -13.86 -9.50
C ALA A 122 -18.16 -14.70 -10.64
N GLU A 123 -17.36 -15.27 -11.54
CA GLU A 123 -17.84 -16.17 -12.59
C GLU A 123 -18.52 -17.41 -11.99
N THR A 124 -17.85 -18.06 -11.04
CA THR A 124 -18.34 -19.30 -10.43
C THR A 124 -19.60 -19.08 -9.58
N THR A 125 -19.83 -17.86 -9.10
CA THR A 125 -20.94 -17.53 -8.20
C THR A 125 -22.12 -16.87 -8.91
N MET A 126 -21.86 -15.98 -9.88
CA MET A 126 -22.87 -15.13 -10.54
C MET A 126 -22.94 -15.32 -12.06
N GLY A 127 -22.06 -16.14 -12.63
CA GLY A 127 -22.02 -16.45 -14.06
C GLY A 127 -21.13 -15.52 -14.91
N PRO A 128 -20.98 -15.83 -16.20
CA PRO A 128 -19.98 -15.20 -17.07
C PRO A 128 -20.27 -13.73 -17.38
N ARG A 129 -21.55 -13.31 -17.38
CA ARG A 129 -21.91 -11.90 -17.58
C ARG A 129 -21.39 -11.03 -16.44
N ALA A 130 -21.53 -11.50 -15.19
CA ALA A 130 -21.02 -10.80 -14.03
C ALA A 130 -19.50 -10.68 -14.09
N LYS A 131 -18.79 -11.78 -14.41
CA LYS A 131 -17.33 -11.74 -14.62
C LYS A 131 -16.92 -10.68 -15.63
N ASN A 132 -17.56 -10.62 -16.80
CA ASN A 132 -17.16 -9.67 -17.84
C ASN A 132 -17.37 -8.21 -17.41
N VAL A 133 -18.50 -7.92 -16.74
CA VAL A 133 -18.76 -6.57 -16.21
C VAL A 133 -17.75 -6.20 -15.12
N PHE A 134 -17.48 -7.11 -14.18
CA PHE A 134 -16.47 -6.91 -13.14
C PHE A 134 -15.07 -6.75 -13.72
N ALA A 135 -14.67 -7.60 -14.66
CA ALA A 135 -13.35 -7.53 -15.30
C ALA A 135 -13.17 -6.22 -16.06
N LEU A 136 -14.17 -5.77 -16.83
CA LEU A 136 -14.13 -4.47 -17.52
C LEU A 136 -13.99 -3.33 -16.51
N PHE A 137 -14.80 -3.34 -15.45
CA PHE A 137 -14.71 -2.35 -14.39
C PHE A 137 -13.33 -2.34 -13.72
N LEU A 138 -12.79 -3.51 -13.39
CA LEU A 138 -11.46 -3.65 -12.78
C LEU A 138 -10.36 -3.13 -13.69
N VAL A 139 -10.40 -3.44 -14.99
CA VAL A 139 -9.41 -2.94 -15.96
C VAL A 139 -9.45 -1.41 -16.03
N LEU A 140 -10.63 -0.82 -16.14
CA LEU A 140 -10.79 0.64 -16.17
C LEU A 140 -10.33 1.30 -14.86
N ALA A 141 -10.67 0.69 -13.72
CA ALA A 141 -10.26 1.16 -12.40
C ALA A 141 -8.73 1.07 -12.21
N MET A 142 -8.10 -0.04 -12.62
CA MET A 142 -6.65 -0.20 -12.52
C MET A 142 -5.91 0.75 -13.45
N LEU A 143 -6.42 0.99 -14.65
CA LEU A 143 -5.86 2.00 -15.55
C LEU A 143 -5.86 3.39 -14.90
N LEU A 144 -6.99 3.77 -14.28
CA LEU A 144 -7.10 5.03 -13.55
C LEU A 144 -6.10 5.09 -12.37
N VAL A 145 -6.03 4.04 -11.56
CA VAL A 145 -5.12 3.99 -10.39
C VAL A 145 -3.66 4.10 -10.83
N ILE A 146 -3.25 3.36 -11.87
CA ILE A 146 -1.89 3.43 -12.41
C ILE A 146 -1.58 4.83 -12.94
N ALA A 147 -2.52 5.46 -13.67
CA ALA A 147 -2.33 6.81 -14.19
C ALA A 147 -2.19 7.85 -13.06
N VAL A 148 -3.08 7.83 -12.07
CA VAL A 148 -3.04 8.75 -10.92
C VAL A 148 -1.75 8.59 -10.13
N PHE A 149 -1.35 7.36 -9.80
CA PHE A 149 -0.10 7.12 -9.08
C PHE A 149 1.13 7.44 -9.92
N GLY A 150 1.09 7.24 -11.23
CA GLY A 150 2.15 7.67 -12.15
C GLY A 150 2.36 9.19 -12.10
N VAL A 151 1.27 9.96 -12.15
CA VAL A 151 1.33 11.44 -12.07
C VAL A 151 1.83 11.90 -10.70
N VAL A 152 1.30 11.34 -9.61
CA VAL A 152 1.72 11.71 -8.24
C VAL A 152 3.19 11.38 -8.00
N ALA A 153 3.66 10.22 -8.47
CA ALA A 153 5.07 9.84 -8.38
C ALA A 153 5.97 10.77 -9.21
N ALA A 154 5.58 11.09 -10.45
CA ALA A 154 6.30 12.04 -11.30
C ALA A 154 6.39 13.43 -10.65
N GLN A 155 5.28 13.94 -10.12
CA GLN A 155 5.25 15.21 -9.38
C GLN A 155 6.16 15.19 -8.15
N THR A 156 6.20 14.07 -7.43
CA THR A 156 7.07 13.90 -6.26
C THR A 156 8.54 13.97 -6.65
N LEU A 157 8.95 13.33 -7.75
CA LEU A 157 10.33 13.37 -8.24
C LEU A 157 10.76 14.75 -8.74
N ILE A 158 9.82 15.55 -9.27
CA ILE A 158 10.07 16.94 -9.66
C ILE A 158 10.19 17.83 -8.41
N ALA A 159 9.26 17.68 -7.47
CA ALA A 159 9.21 18.49 -6.26
C ALA A 159 10.38 18.17 -5.32
N GLN A 160 10.86 16.93 -5.31
CA GLN A 160 11.94 16.44 -4.44
C GLN A 160 13.03 15.72 -5.27
N PRO A 161 13.89 16.45 -6.00
CA PRO A 161 14.92 15.86 -6.86
C PRO A 161 15.91 14.93 -6.12
N GLN A 162 16.09 15.14 -4.82
CA GLN A 162 16.87 14.25 -3.95
C GLN A 162 16.33 12.82 -3.85
N MET A 163 15.04 12.60 -4.15
CA MET A 163 14.42 11.28 -4.11
C MET A 163 14.67 10.45 -5.37
N VAL A 164 15.17 11.06 -6.45
CA VAL A 164 15.43 10.36 -7.72
C VAL A 164 16.43 9.21 -7.54
N ILE A 165 17.57 9.47 -6.90
CA ILE A 165 18.61 8.45 -6.68
C ILE A 165 18.07 7.28 -5.84
N PRO A 166 17.45 7.49 -4.66
CA PRO A 166 16.84 6.41 -3.87
C PRO A 166 15.80 5.60 -4.64
N THR A 167 14.91 6.28 -5.37
CA THR A 167 13.83 5.64 -6.14
C THR A 167 14.37 4.78 -7.28
N LEU A 168 15.46 5.16 -7.93
CA LEU A 168 16.09 4.34 -8.97
C LEU A 168 16.98 3.25 -8.36
N ALA A 169 17.70 3.54 -7.27
CA ALA A 169 18.60 2.62 -6.61
C ALA A 169 17.90 1.41 -5.98
N ILE A 170 16.64 1.55 -5.54
CA ILE A 170 15.89 0.41 -4.99
C ILE A 170 15.67 -0.70 -6.01
N ILE A 171 15.63 -0.39 -7.31
CA ILE A 171 15.41 -1.39 -8.38
C ILE A 171 16.58 -2.40 -8.42
N PRO A 172 17.85 -2.01 -8.68
CA PRO A 172 18.95 -2.96 -8.68
C PRO A 172 19.19 -3.58 -7.30
N VAL A 173 19.00 -2.84 -6.20
CA VAL A 173 19.16 -3.39 -4.84
C VAL A 173 18.15 -4.51 -4.57
N SER A 174 16.88 -4.33 -4.97
CA SER A 174 15.84 -5.35 -4.81
C SER A 174 16.04 -6.55 -5.74
N LEU A 175 16.52 -6.35 -6.97
CA LEU A 175 16.90 -7.45 -7.87
C LEU A 175 18.04 -8.30 -7.27
N LEU A 176 19.07 -7.66 -6.72
CA LEU A 176 20.18 -8.35 -6.05
C LEU A 176 19.71 -9.09 -4.80
N LEU A 177 18.82 -8.49 -4.01
CA LEU A 177 18.21 -9.10 -2.84
C LEU A 177 17.38 -10.34 -3.20
N GLY A 178 16.49 -10.22 -4.19
CA GLY A 178 15.67 -11.32 -4.70
C GLY A 178 16.53 -12.46 -5.23
N TRP A 179 17.56 -12.15 -6.02
CA TRP A 179 18.52 -13.13 -6.50
C TRP A 179 19.30 -13.83 -5.36
N ALA A 180 19.78 -13.06 -4.37
CA ALA A 180 20.52 -13.58 -3.23
C ALA A 180 19.69 -14.54 -2.37
N ILE A 181 18.42 -14.20 -2.11
CA ILE A 181 17.53 -15.02 -1.27
C ILE A 181 17.03 -16.24 -2.05
N TYR A 182 16.45 -16.03 -3.23
CA TYR A 182 15.71 -17.08 -3.94
C TYR A 182 16.57 -17.95 -4.85
N ARG A 183 17.67 -17.43 -5.42
CA ARG A 183 18.57 -18.22 -6.27
C ARG A 183 19.84 -18.70 -5.59
N ARG A 184 20.38 -17.94 -4.64
CA ARG A 184 21.61 -18.32 -3.92
C ARG A 184 21.36 -18.91 -2.53
N GLY A 185 20.14 -18.82 -2.00
CA GLY A 185 19.79 -19.38 -0.69
C GLY A 185 20.49 -18.69 0.48
N PHE A 186 20.93 -17.43 0.31
CA PHE A 186 21.59 -16.70 1.39
C PHE A 186 20.64 -16.38 2.54
N PRO A 187 21.15 -16.26 3.78
CA PRO A 187 20.32 -15.99 4.95
C PRO A 187 19.64 -14.62 4.83
N LEU A 188 18.30 -14.62 4.99
CA LEU A 188 17.46 -13.43 4.85
C LEU A 188 17.98 -12.24 5.66
N GLY A 189 18.30 -12.44 6.95
CA GLY A 189 18.69 -11.34 7.83
C GLY A 189 19.93 -10.56 7.35
N LEU A 190 20.95 -11.26 6.86
CA LEU A 190 22.18 -10.63 6.37
C LEU A 190 21.92 -9.88 5.06
N CYS A 191 21.22 -10.51 4.12
CA CYS A 191 20.88 -9.88 2.84
C CYS A 191 20.00 -8.64 3.05
N SER A 192 19.01 -8.71 3.94
CA SER A 192 18.16 -7.59 4.29
C SER A 192 18.95 -6.46 4.93
N LEU A 193 19.86 -6.75 5.86
CA LEU A 193 20.71 -5.72 6.49
C LEU A 193 21.55 -4.99 5.45
N ILE A 194 22.21 -5.73 4.54
CA ILE A 194 23.01 -5.16 3.46
C ILE A 194 22.14 -4.32 2.52
N ALA A 195 20.98 -4.83 2.12
CA ALA A 195 20.08 -4.13 1.21
C ALA A 195 19.47 -2.86 1.83
N VAL A 196 19.09 -2.90 3.11
CA VAL A 196 18.61 -1.72 3.85
C VAL A 196 19.75 -0.70 4.01
N ALA A 197 20.96 -1.13 4.36
CA ALA A 197 22.11 -0.24 4.44
C ALA A 197 22.43 0.43 3.08
N ALA A 198 22.32 -0.32 1.98
CA ALA A 198 22.48 0.21 0.63
C ALA A 198 21.39 1.24 0.30
N LEU A 199 20.14 1.03 0.70
CA LEU A 199 19.06 2.02 0.55
C LEU A 199 19.28 3.27 1.40
N LEU A 200 19.66 3.12 2.67
CA LEU A 200 19.94 4.29 3.51
C LEU A 200 21.12 5.10 2.96
N SER A 201 22.12 4.42 2.41
CA SER A 201 23.24 5.05 1.71
C SER A 201 22.77 5.79 0.46
N SER A 202 21.88 5.18 -0.35
CA SER A 202 21.35 5.86 -1.54
C SER A 202 20.50 7.08 -1.19
N ILE A 203 19.75 7.05 -0.08
CA ILE A 203 19.06 8.21 0.49
C ILE A 203 20.07 9.32 0.81
N TYR A 204 21.12 9.00 1.55
CA TYR A 204 22.18 9.97 1.85
C TYR A 204 22.80 10.58 0.58
N PHE A 205 23.12 9.76 -0.43
CA PHE A 205 23.64 10.24 -1.70
C PHE A 205 22.63 11.08 -2.49
N GLY A 206 21.33 10.73 -2.46
CA GLY A 206 20.26 11.52 -3.07
C GLY A 206 20.17 12.93 -2.50
N PHE A 207 20.25 13.05 -1.17
CA PHE A 207 20.28 14.37 -0.51
C PHE A 207 21.55 15.16 -0.83
N LYS A 208 22.70 14.50 -1.03
CA LYS A 208 23.96 15.16 -1.36
C LYS A 208 24.07 15.57 -2.83
N TYR A 209 23.50 14.78 -3.73
CA TYR A 209 23.58 14.95 -5.18
C TYR A 209 22.17 14.90 -5.81
N PRO A 210 21.34 15.93 -5.58
CA PRO A 210 19.99 15.98 -6.17
C PRO A 210 20.07 16.05 -7.69
N LEU A 211 19.10 15.41 -8.37
CA LEU A 211 19.02 15.35 -9.83
C LEU A 211 17.78 16.09 -10.36
N PRO A 212 17.77 17.44 -10.36
CA PRO A 212 16.66 18.21 -10.90
C PRO A 212 16.60 18.08 -12.42
N LEU A 213 15.38 18.04 -12.97
CA LEU A 213 15.20 18.16 -14.42
C LEU A 213 15.18 19.63 -14.84
N PRO A 214 15.75 19.98 -16.00
CA PRO A 214 15.64 21.31 -16.58
C PRO A 214 14.18 21.72 -16.80
N ALA A 215 13.87 23.01 -16.63
CA ALA A 215 12.51 23.54 -16.76
C ALA A 215 12.02 23.48 -18.21
N GLU A 216 12.94 23.63 -19.17
CA GLU A 216 12.75 23.47 -20.60
C GLU A 216 12.40 22.02 -21.01
N GLY A 217 12.50 21.07 -20.09
CA GLY A 217 12.21 19.67 -20.33
C GLY A 217 13.43 18.86 -20.78
N VAL A 218 13.22 17.56 -20.97
CA VAL A 218 14.25 16.61 -21.37
C VAL A 218 13.73 15.84 -22.57
N LEU A 219 14.53 15.77 -23.64
CA LEU A 219 14.15 15.08 -24.89
C LEU A 219 12.84 15.60 -25.52
N GLY A 220 12.54 16.90 -25.38
CA GLY A 220 11.30 17.51 -25.87
C GLY A 220 10.05 17.19 -25.04
N LEU A 221 10.20 16.51 -23.91
CA LEU A 221 9.12 16.23 -22.96
C LEU A 221 9.20 17.19 -21.77
N SER A 222 8.04 17.64 -21.29
CA SER A 222 7.98 18.36 -20.01
C SER A 222 8.51 17.47 -18.88
N PRO A 223 9.04 18.03 -17.77
CA PRO A 223 9.54 17.23 -16.64
C PRO A 223 8.51 16.21 -16.12
N LEU A 224 7.22 16.59 -16.13
CA LEU A 224 6.12 15.71 -15.76
C LEU A 224 5.99 14.52 -16.71
N MET A 225 5.96 14.80 -18.02
CA MET A 225 5.79 13.75 -19.03
C MET A 225 7.03 12.84 -19.10
N PHE A 226 8.22 13.40 -18.94
CA PHE A 226 9.46 12.63 -18.88
C PHE A 226 9.41 11.59 -17.76
N TRP A 227 9.16 12.01 -16.52
CA TRP A 227 9.08 11.08 -15.39
C TRP A 227 7.90 10.11 -15.52
N PHE A 228 6.75 10.59 -15.98
CA PHE A 228 5.59 9.73 -16.20
C PHE A 228 5.90 8.59 -17.18
N VAL A 229 6.50 8.90 -18.33
CA VAL A 229 6.90 7.89 -19.33
C VAL A 229 7.93 6.92 -18.76
N VAL A 230 8.97 7.43 -18.06
CA VAL A 230 10.00 6.58 -17.43
C VAL A 230 9.37 5.62 -16.42
N LEU A 231 8.44 6.10 -15.58
CA LEU A 231 7.75 5.28 -14.59
C LEU A 231 6.80 4.26 -15.24
N MET A 232 6.12 4.62 -16.32
CA MET A 232 5.25 3.69 -17.06
C MET A 232 6.06 2.59 -17.77
N LEU A 233 7.20 2.94 -18.38
CA LEU A 233 8.12 1.95 -18.96
C LEU A 233 8.63 1.00 -17.89
N TYR A 234 9.05 1.53 -16.73
CA TYR A 234 9.42 0.70 -15.59
C TYR A 234 8.27 -0.21 -15.12
N ALA A 235 7.05 0.32 -14.98
CA ALA A 235 5.89 -0.46 -14.55
C ALA A 235 5.56 -1.59 -15.54
N ALA A 236 5.69 -1.34 -16.85
CA ALA A 236 5.49 -2.35 -17.89
C ALA A 236 6.56 -3.45 -17.84
N VAL A 237 7.82 -3.12 -17.57
CA VAL A 237 8.87 -4.13 -17.37
C VAL A 237 8.64 -4.90 -16.08
N ALA A 238 8.27 -4.21 -15.00
CA ALA A 238 8.02 -4.81 -13.69
C ALA A 238 6.83 -5.78 -13.70
N SER A 239 5.77 -5.50 -14.47
CA SER A 239 4.56 -6.34 -14.52
C SER A 239 4.76 -7.69 -15.21
N VAL A 240 5.79 -7.82 -16.05
CA VAL A 240 6.12 -9.07 -16.76
C VAL A 240 7.18 -9.89 -16.02
N MET A 241 7.94 -9.26 -15.12
CA MET A 241 8.95 -9.97 -14.33
C MET A 241 8.31 -10.84 -13.25
N PRO A 242 8.92 -12.00 -12.91
CA PRO A 242 8.48 -12.81 -11.78
C PRO A 242 8.44 -11.98 -10.49
N VAL A 243 7.34 -12.08 -9.75
CA VAL A 243 7.07 -11.26 -8.55
C VAL A 243 8.20 -11.36 -7.53
N GLN A 244 8.78 -12.56 -7.37
CA GLN A 244 9.87 -12.81 -6.43
C GLN A 244 11.20 -12.17 -6.79
N LEU A 245 11.39 -11.79 -8.06
CA LEU A 245 12.65 -11.22 -8.52
C LEU A 245 12.73 -9.72 -8.22
N LEU A 246 11.64 -8.99 -8.46
CA LEU A 246 11.61 -7.54 -8.28
C LEU A 246 10.55 -7.11 -7.25
N LEU A 247 9.26 -7.33 -7.54
CA LEU A 247 8.16 -6.70 -6.80
C LEU A 247 8.20 -7.05 -5.30
N GLN A 248 8.27 -8.34 -4.97
CA GLN A 248 8.26 -8.79 -3.58
C GLN A 248 9.51 -8.34 -2.80
N PRO A 249 10.76 -8.52 -3.28
CA PRO A 249 11.94 -7.98 -2.61
C PRO A 249 11.91 -6.46 -2.49
N ARG A 250 11.44 -5.74 -3.51
CA ARG A 250 11.33 -4.28 -3.52
C ARG A 250 10.35 -3.80 -2.46
N ASP A 251 9.17 -4.40 -2.40
CA ASP A 251 8.12 -4.02 -1.48
C ASP A 251 8.50 -4.39 -0.04
N TYR A 252 9.12 -5.55 0.15
CA TYR A 252 9.73 -5.93 1.43
C TYR A 252 10.77 -4.89 1.88
N LEU A 253 11.64 -4.42 0.99
CA LEU A 253 12.64 -3.40 1.34
C LEU A 253 12.00 -2.03 1.62
N SER A 254 10.98 -1.67 0.84
CA SER A 254 10.19 -0.44 1.03
C SER A 254 9.46 -0.43 2.37
N SER A 255 9.03 -1.61 2.86
CA SER A 255 8.37 -1.72 4.17
C SER A 255 9.27 -1.26 5.32
N TYR A 256 10.58 -1.53 5.27
CA TYR A 256 11.52 -1.03 6.28
C TYR A 256 11.61 0.49 6.30
N VAL A 257 11.67 1.12 5.12
CA VAL A 257 11.70 2.58 5.00
C VAL A 257 10.39 3.19 5.49
N LEU A 258 9.27 2.56 5.19
CA LEU A 258 7.95 3.03 5.58
C LEU A 258 7.72 2.90 7.10
N PHE A 259 7.98 1.73 7.70
CA PHE A 259 7.91 1.57 9.15
C PHE A 259 8.92 2.44 9.88
N GLY A 260 10.14 2.55 9.35
CA GLY A 260 11.18 3.43 9.89
C GLY A 260 10.76 4.90 9.89
N SER A 261 10.25 5.40 8.75
CA SER A 261 9.79 6.79 8.65
C SER A 261 8.55 7.06 9.50
N MET A 262 7.60 6.12 9.60
CA MET A 262 6.44 6.23 10.48
C MET A 262 6.85 6.25 11.96
N ALA A 263 7.78 5.39 12.38
CA ALA A 263 8.31 5.38 13.74
C ALA A 263 9.02 6.71 14.08
N LEU A 264 9.87 7.20 13.17
CA LEU A 264 10.51 8.50 13.30
C LEU A 264 9.49 9.65 13.38
N GLY A 265 8.44 9.61 12.55
CA GLY A 265 7.36 10.60 12.58
C GLY A 265 6.60 10.61 13.91
N ILE A 266 6.19 9.44 14.40
CA ILE A 266 5.49 9.31 15.68
C ILE A 266 6.37 9.77 16.85
N THR A 267 7.64 9.35 16.88
CA THR A 267 8.58 9.78 17.93
C THR A 267 8.83 11.29 17.89
N ALA A 268 8.95 11.89 16.71
CA ALA A 268 9.07 13.34 16.55
C ALA A 268 7.82 14.08 17.05
N LEU A 269 6.61 13.58 16.75
CA LEU A 269 5.36 14.16 17.26
C LEU A 269 5.25 14.08 18.79
N LEU A 270 5.69 12.96 19.37
CA LEU A 270 5.73 12.77 20.83
C LEU A 270 6.79 13.64 21.52
N TRP A 271 7.85 14.06 20.82
CA TRP A 271 8.89 14.92 21.36
C TRP A 271 8.54 16.41 21.21
N VAL A 272 8.10 16.82 20.02
CA VAL A 272 7.87 18.24 19.68
C VAL A 272 6.52 18.75 20.20
N HIS A 273 5.53 17.88 20.31
CA HIS A 273 4.16 18.23 20.73
C HIS A 273 3.54 19.41 19.95
N PRO A 274 3.46 19.34 18.61
CA PRO A 274 2.86 20.42 17.83
C PRO A 274 1.39 20.65 18.22
N GLY A 275 0.96 21.91 18.18
CA GLY A 275 -0.45 22.27 18.35
C GLY A 275 -1.31 21.78 17.17
N PHE A 276 -2.59 21.56 17.41
CA PHE A 276 -3.54 21.29 16.34
C PHE A 276 -3.90 22.60 15.62
N ASN A 277 -3.52 22.70 14.35
CA ASN A 277 -3.81 23.87 13.52
C ASN A 277 -5.20 23.82 12.87
N THR A 278 -5.92 22.70 13.02
CA THR A 278 -7.22 22.46 12.40
C THR A 278 -8.27 22.25 13.49
N PRO A 279 -9.47 22.84 13.39
CA PRO A 279 -10.58 22.54 14.30
C PRO A 279 -10.98 21.06 14.25
N ALA A 280 -11.57 20.56 15.34
CA ALA A 280 -12.07 19.18 15.42
C ALA A 280 -13.18 18.91 14.39
N TYR A 281 -14.00 19.92 14.13
CA TYR A 281 -15.13 19.87 13.20
C TYR A 281 -15.24 21.21 12.47
N LEU A 282 -15.39 21.16 11.15
CA LEU A 282 -15.52 22.35 10.28
C LEU A 282 -16.91 22.51 9.66
N GLY A 283 -17.82 21.56 9.89
CA GLY A 283 -19.17 21.58 9.33
C GLY A 283 -19.50 20.31 8.54
N ALA A 284 -20.79 20.12 8.24
CA ALA A 284 -21.29 18.98 7.48
C ALA A 284 -21.20 19.19 5.96
N TYR A 285 -20.74 20.37 5.53
CA TYR A 285 -20.64 20.76 4.13
C TYR A 285 -19.39 21.62 3.92
N SER A 286 -18.68 21.37 2.83
CA SER A 286 -17.55 22.16 2.38
C SER A 286 -17.78 22.65 0.96
N GLU A 287 -17.46 23.91 0.67
CA GLU A 287 -17.66 24.50 -0.66
C GLU A 287 -16.88 23.78 -1.77
N GLY A 288 -15.71 23.22 -1.46
CA GLY A 288 -14.86 22.53 -2.44
C GLY A 288 -15.12 21.03 -2.61
N GLN A 289 -15.69 20.36 -1.60
CA GLN A 289 -15.87 18.90 -1.57
C GLN A 289 -17.34 18.47 -1.48
N GLY A 290 -18.25 19.39 -1.16
CA GLY A 290 -19.66 19.10 -0.91
C GLY A 290 -19.93 18.59 0.50
N PRO A 291 -21.01 17.81 0.72
CA PRO A 291 -21.39 17.32 2.03
C PRO A 291 -20.41 16.25 2.55
N VAL A 292 -20.24 16.19 3.88
CA VAL A 292 -19.44 15.16 4.57
C VAL A 292 -19.84 13.76 4.10
N TRP A 293 -21.14 13.50 3.99
CA TRP A 293 -21.66 12.26 3.44
C TRP A 293 -22.20 12.50 2.02
N PRO A 294 -21.77 11.73 1.01
CA PRO A 294 -20.90 10.55 1.06
C PRO A 294 -19.40 10.86 0.89
N MET A 295 -18.99 12.13 0.83
CA MET A 295 -17.65 12.49 0.36
C MET A 295 -16.51 11.93 1.22
N LEU A 296 -16.75 11.71 2.51
CA LEU A 296 -15.78 11.09 3.41
C LEU A 296 -15.40 9.65 2.98
N PHE A 297 -16.33 8.90 2.37
CA PHE A 297 -16.08 7.56 1.80
C PHE A 297 -15.16 7.63 0.59
N VAL A 298 -15.28 8.72 -0.17
CA VAL A 298 -14.53 8.91 -1.41
C VAL A 298 -13.13 9.43 -1.10
N LEU A 299 -13.02 10.47 -0.26
CA LEU A 299 -11.75 11.08 0.12
C LEU A 299 -10.89 10.13 0.94
N VAL A 300 -11.50 9.41 1.88
CA VAL A 300 -10.82 8.47 2.77
C VAL A 300 -11.29 7.06 2.43
N ALA A 301 -11.16 6.67 1.17
CA ALA A 301 -11.52 5.33 0.70
C ALA A 301 -10.42 4.29 1.01
N CYS A 302 -9.17 4.67 0.77
CA CYS A 302 -8.01 3.79 0.88
C CYS A 302 -7.82 3.36 2.34
N GLY A 303 -7.93 2.06 2.62
CA GLY A 303 -7.86 1.49 3.96
C GLY A 303 -9.17 1.53 4.77
N ALA A 304 -10.07 2.50 4.55
CA ALA A 304 -11.33 2.56 5.30
C ALA A 304 -12.47 1.79 4.62
N VAL A 305 -12.52 1.73 3.29
CA VAL A 305 -13.57 1.00 2.54
C VAL A 305 -13.00 -0.18 1.75
N SER A 306 -11.68 -0.12 1.47
CA SER A 306 -10.90 -1.13 0.78
C SER A 306 -11.44 -1.61 -0.59
N GLY A 307 -10.91 -1.05 -1.67
CA GLY A 307 -11.10 -1.58 -3.04
C GLY A 307 -9.82 -2.22 -3.60
N PHE A 308 -8.78 -1.42 -3.81
CA PHE A 308 -7.51 -1.91 -4.36
C PHE A 308 -6.81 -2.93 -3.45
N HIS A 309 -6.93 -2.81 -2.12
CA HIS A 309 -6.24 -3.72 -1.21
C HIS A 309 -6.80 -5.15 -1.30
N SER A 310 -8.10 -5.31 -1.53
CA SER A 310 -8.70 -6.64 -1.70
C SER A 310 -8.23 -7.30 -3.01
N LEU A 311 -7.93 -6.51 -4.04
CA LEU A 311 -7.31 -7.00 -5.28
C LEU A 311 -5.87 -7.46 -5.06
N VAL A 312 -5.10 -6.73 -4.25
CA VAL A 312 -3.75 -7.15 -3.85
C VAL A 312 -3.83 -8.42 -3.01
N ALA A 313 -4.71 -8.45 -2.00
CA ALA A 313 -4.88 -9.59 -1.11
C ALA A 313 -5.27 -10.87 -1.86
N GLY A 314 -6.27 -10.79 -2.75
CA GLY A 314 -6.70 -11.93 -3.56
C GLY A 314 -5.81 -12.22 -4.78
N GLY A 315 -5.01 -11.26 -5.23
CA GLY A 315 -4.25 -11.35 -6.48
C GLY A 315 -2.79 -11.72 -6.31
N THR A 316 -2.13 -11.28 -5.23
CA THR A 316 -0.69 -11.48 -5.01
C THR A 316 -0.34 -12.05 -3.63
N VAL A 317 -1.21 -11.91 -2.62
CA VAL A 317 -0.93 -12.41 -1.26
C VAL A 317 -1.41 -13.85 -1.06
N SER A 318 -2.45 -14.25 -1.80
CA SER A 318 -3.08 -15.57 -1.69
C SER A 318 -2.29 -16.72 -2.31
N LYS A 319 -1.24 -16.43 -3.08
CA LYS A 319 -0.47 -17.36 -3.91
C LYS A 319 1.03 -17.06 -3.84
#